data_AF-A0A133SJQ8-F1
#
_entry.id   AF-A0A133SJQ8-F1
#
_cell.length_a   1.000
_cell.length_b   1.000
_cell.length_c   1.000
_cell.angle_alpha   90.00
_cell.angle_beta   90.00
_cell.angle_gamma   90.00
#
_symmetry.space_group_name_H-M   'P 1'
#
loop_
_entity.id
_entity.type
_entity.pdbx_description
1 polymer ?
#
loop_
_entity_poly.entity_id
_entity_poly.type
_entity_poly.pdbx_seq_one_letter_code
_entity_poly.pdbx_strand_id
1 'polypeptide(L)'
;MNPLKCVSFWNTFGKSQLPPNIPEKAMGNWIVGCDACQNSCPYNRIPAAKPEKEIPERINRALPWLDPPKLKTAPDAVLQEEILPLCDDHIQSDELDTLRHSAARYLRNQTRP
;
A
#
# COMPACT_ATOMS: atom_id res chain seq x y z
N MET A 1 -10.22 8.23 -17.39
CA MET A 1 -9.25 8.39 -16.28
C MET A 1 -7.84 8.36 -16.86
N ASN A 2 -6.89 9.16 -16.34
CA ASN A 2 -5.48 9.08 -16.74
C ASN A 2 -4.67 8.35 -15.64
N PRO A 3 -4.16 7.13 -15.88
CA PRO A 3 -3.48 6.33 -14.86
C PRO A 3 -2.17 6.97 -14.38
N LEU A 4 -1.49 7.76 -15.22
CA LEU A 4 -0.25 8.44 -14.85
C LEU A 4 -0.46 9.58 -13.84
N LYS A 5 -1.72 9.95 -13.57
CA LYS A 5 -2.11 10.88 -12.50
C LYS A 5 -2.75 10.19 -11.29
N CYS A 6 -2.86 8.86 -11.30
CA CYS A 6 -3.54 8.09 -10.25
C CYS A 6 -2.55 7.66 -9.15
N VAL A 7 -2.90 7.94 -7.89
CA VAL A 7 -2.10 7.51 -6.72
C VAL A 7 -2.02 5.99 -6.62
N SER A 8 -3.16 5.29 -6.82
CA SER A 8 -3.20 3.82 -6.76
C SER A 8 -2.25 3.19 -7.79
N PHE A 9 -2.21 3.72 -9.01
CA PHE A 9 -1.29 3.25 -10.04
C PHE A 9 0.17 3.33 -9.58
N TRP A 10 0.60 4.50 -9.08
CA TRP A 10 1.99 4.70 -8.67
C TRP A 10 2.40 3.91 -7.42
N ASN A 11 1.46 3.64 -6.52
CA ASN A 11 1.68 2.83 -5.31
C ASN A 11 1.67 1.33 -5.57
N THR A 12 1.17 0.91 -6.73
CA THR A 12 1.06 -0.52 -7.08
C THR A 12 1.94 -0.80 -8.30
N PHE A 13 1.50 -0.46 -9.50
CA PHE A 13 2.17 -0.80 -10.76
C PHE A 13 3.35 0.11 -11.11
N GLY A 14 3.40 1.31 -10.53
CA GLY A 14 4.50 2.25 -10.73
C GLY A 14 5.80 1.84 -10.02
N LYS A 15 5.81 0.73 -9.28
CA LYS A 15 6.98 0.16 -8.57
C LYS A 15 7.68 1.17 -7.63
N SER A 16 6.91 2.12 -7.10
CA SER A 16 7.42 3.28 -6.36
C SER A 16 8.43 4.17 -7.13
N GLN A 17 8.49 4.06 -8.46
CA GLN A 17 9.34 4.87 -9.35
C GLN A 17 8.58 6.11 -9.83
N LEU A 18 8.34 7.04 -8.91
CA LEU A 18 7.63 8.28 -9.24
C LEU A 18 8.44 9.11 -10.25
N PRO A 19 7.81 9.66 -11.30
CA PRO A 19 8.48 10.54 -12.23
C PRO A 19 8.79 11.88 -11.55
N PRO A 20 9.82 12.63 -12.00
CA PRO A 20 10.29 13.84 -11.32
C PRO A 20 9.23 14.93 -11.13
N ASN A 21 8.21 14.95 -11.98
CA ASN A 21 7.11 15.93 -11.95
C ASN A 21 5.98 15.57 -10.97
N ILE A 22 6.03 14.41 -10.31
CA ILE A 22 5.04 14.00 -9.30
C ILE A 22 5.70 14.07 -7.92
N PRO A 23 5.27 14.99 -7.04
CA PRO A 23 5.85 15.09 -5.71
C PRO A 23 5.46 13.87 -4.87
N GLU A 24 6.40 13.32 -4.09
CA GLU A 24 6.15 12.19 -3.18
C GLU A 24 4.97 12.43 -2.22
N LYS A 25 4.75 13.69 -1.82
CA LYS A 25 3.62 14.10 -0.97
C LYS A 25 2.26 13.81 -1.62
N ALA A 26 2.15 13.78 -2.95
CA ALA A 26 0.90 13.46 -3.63
C ALA A 26 0.43 12.02 -3.37
N MET A 27 1.35 11.13 -2.98
CA MET A 27 1.01 9.76 -2.61
C MET A 27 0.40 9.65 -1.21
N GLY A 28 0.42 10.73 -0.42
CA GLY A 28 -0.17 10.78 0.92
C GLY A 28 0.35 9.67 1.84
N ASN A 29 -0.61 9.04 2.52
CA ASN A 29 -0.39 8.02 3.54
C ASN A 29 -0.62 6.61 2.99
N TRP A 30 -0.46 6.42 1.68
CA TRP A 30 -0.73 5.15 1.00
C TRP A 30 0.57 4.45 0.62
N ILE A 31 0.67 3.15 0.92
CA ILE A 31 1.82 2.30 0.56
C ILE A 31 1.52 1.48 -0.69
N VAL A 32 0.39 0.74 -0.70
CA VAL A 32 -0.15 0.01 -1.84
C VAL A 32 -1.56 0.53 -2.12
N GLY A 33 -1.91 0.74 -3.39
CA GLY A 33 -3.21 1.24 -3.78
C GLY A 33 -3.54 2.66 -3.27
N CYS A 34 -4.84 3.03 -3.34
CA CYS A 34 -5.42 4.24 -2.78
C CYS A 34 -6.95 4.16 -2.85
N ASP A 35 -7.64 4.50 -1.77
CA ASP A 35 -9.11 4.49 -1.69
C ASP A 35 -9.74 5.88 -1.62
N ALA A 36 -9.00 6.96 -1.92
CA ALA A 36 -9.53 8.32 -1.79
C ALA A 36 -10.83 8.58 -2.61
N CYS A 37 -10.93 8.01 -3.82
CA CYS A 37 -12.15 8.11 -4.63
C CYS A 37 -13.31 7.29 -4.06
N GLN A 38 -13.03 6.11 -3.49
CA GLN A 38 -14.03 5.27 -2.86
C GLN A 38 -14.53 5.87 -1.54
N ASN A 39 -13.63 6.43 -0.73
CA ASN A 39 -13.93 7.05 0.56
C ASN A 39 -14.74 8.35 0.42
N SER A 40 -14.56 9.09 -0.69
CA SER A 40 -15.35 10.30 -0.96
C SER A 40 -16.71 10.00 -1.61
N CYS A 41 -16.92 8.80 -2.13
CA CYS A 41 -18.15 8.41 -2.78
C CYS A 41 -19.32 8.35 -1.78
N PRO A 42 -20.43 9.10 -2.01
CA PRO A 42 -21.56 9.10 -1.09
C PRO A 42 -22.27 7.73 -1.01
N TYR A 43 -22.21 6.92 -2.07
CA TYR A 43 -22.80 5.58 -2.10
C TYR A 43 -22.05 4.58 -1.21
N ASN A 44 -20.78 4.84 -0.90
CA ASN A 44 -19.98 4.01 0.00
C ASN A 44 -20.09 4.43 1.47
N ARG A 45 -20.97 5.40 1.79
CA ARG A 45 -21.26 5.78 3.19
C ARG A 45 -22.15 4.79 3.92
N ILE A 46 -22.66 3.77 3.21
CA ILE A 46 -23.43 2.68 3.79
C ILE A 46 -22.50 1.95 4.78
N PRO A 47 -22.94 1.68 6.02
CA PRO A 47 -22.14 0.95 6.98
C PRO A 47 -21.63 -0.34 6.35
N ALA A 48 -20.33 -0.62 6.49
CA ALA A 48 -19.77 -1.89 6.08
C ALA A 48 -20.63 -3.04 6.62
N ALA A 49 -20.77 -4.11 5.84
CA ALA A 49 -21.35 -5.35 6.35
C ALA A 49 -20.70 -5.68 7.69
N LYS A 50 -21.48 -6.26 8.62
CA LYS A 50 -20.95 -6.65 9.94
C LYS A 50 -19.61 -7.34 9.74
N PRO A 51 -18.54 -6.91 10.43
CA PRO A 51 -17.22 -7.46 10.22
C PRO A 51 -17.31 -8.99 10.33
N GLU A 52 -16.60 -9.69 9.44
CA GLU A 52 -16.42 -11.13 9.56
C GLU A 52 -15.93 -11.43 10.97
N LYS A 53 -16.50 -12.47 11.60
CA LYS A 53 -16.23 -12.77 13.01
C LYS A 53 -14.76 -13.08 13.28
N GLU A 54 -14.01 -13.51 12.26
CA GLU A 54 -12.64 -13.98 12.39
C GLU A 54 -11.75 -13.37 11.30
N ILE A 55 -10.57 -12.91 11.69
CA ILE A 55 -9.54 -12.43 10.78
C ILE A 55 -8.86 -13.64 10.13
N PRO A 56 -8.76 -13.73 8.80
CA PRO A 56 -8.09 -14.84 8.13
C PRO A 56 -6.64 -15.02 8.63
N GLU A 57 -6.19 -16.25 8.83
CA GLU A 57 -4.87 -16.55 9.41
C GLU A 57 -3.71 -15.89 8.64
N ARG A 58 -3.82 -15.81 7.30
CA ARG A 58 -2.84 -15.10 6.45
C ARG A 58 -2.66 -13.63 6.84
N ILE A 59 -3.73 -12.96 7.28
CA ILE A 59 -3.67 -11.58 7.74
C ILE A 59 -3.00 -11.51 9.11
N ASN A 60 -3.27 -12.47 10.01
CA ASN A 60 -2.64 -12.50 11.33
C ASN A 60 -1.11 -12.68 11.23
N ARG A 61 -0.61 -13.48 10.30
CA ARG A 61 0.84 -13.64 10.07
C ARG A 61 1.49 -12.39 9.48
N ALA A 62 0.80 -11.69 8.59
CA ALA A 62 1.26 -10.43 8.01
C ALA A 62 1.19 -9.25 8.99
N LEU A 63 0.25 -9.25 9.94
CA LEU A 63 -0.07 -8.11 10.81
C LEU A 63 1.15 -7.48 11.52
N PRO A 64 2.12 -8.24 12.07
CA PRO A 64 3.31 -7.67 12.69
C PRO A 64 4.18 -6.85 11.73
N TRP A 65 4.04 -7.07 10.42
CA TRP A 65 4.84 -6.49 9.34
C TRP A 65 4.10 -5.40 8.57
N LEU A 66 2.79 -5.21 8.78
CA LEU A 66 2.00 -4.15 8.13
C LEU A 66 2.28 -2.75 8.69
N ASP A 67 3.06 -2.64 9.77
CA ASP A 67 3.56 -1.38 10.31
C ASP A 67 4.66 -0.78 9.41
N PRO A 68 4.57 0.47 8.92
CA PRO A 68 5.49 1.00 7.92
C PRO A 68 6.99 0.97 8.28
N PRO A 69 7.43 1.27 9.52
CA PRO A 69 8.81 1.08 9.94
C PRO A 69 9.30 -0.35 9.78
N LYS A 70 8.48 -1.35 10.12
CA LYS A 70 8.83 -2.77 9.99
C LYS A 70 8.78 -3.24 8.55
N LEU A 71 7.77 -2.82 7.78
CA LEU A 71 7.64 -3.15 6.36
C LEU A 71 8.85 -2.66 5.57
N LYS A 72 9.33 -1.45 5.86
CA LYS A 72 10.52 -0.86 5.23
C LYS A 72 11.78 -1.74 5.39
N THR A 73 11.91 -2.44 6.51
CA THR A 73 13.10 -3.24 6.85
C THR A 73 12.82 -4.75 6.87
N ALA A 74 11.66 -5.19 6.37
CA ALA A 74 11.29 -6.59 6.38
C ALA A 74 12.25 -7.40 5.48
N PRO A 75 12.68 -8.61 5.90
CA PRO A 75 13.44 -9.53 5.05
C PRO A 75 12.67 -9.93 3.79
N ASP A 76 13.37 -10.29 2.71
CA ASP A 76 12.72 -10.73 1.46
C ASP A 76 11.78 -11.92 1.68
N ALA A 77 12.19 -12.91 2.49
CA ALA A 77 11.36 -14.08 2.81
C ALA A 77 10.01 -13.67 3.41
N VAL A 78 10.00 -12.69 4.34
CA VAL A 78 8.77 -12.18 4.93
C VAL A 78 7.90 -11.47 3.90
N LEU A 79 8.51 -10.65 3.04
CA LEU A 79 7.75 -9.96 1.99
C LEU A 79 7.12 -10.96 1.02
N GLN A 80 7.85 -12.01 0.62
CA GLN A 80 7.39 -13.04 -0.30
C GLN A 80 6.30 -13.93 0.31
N GLU A 81 6.48 -14.39 1.54
CA GLU A 81 5.61 -15.40 2.15
C GLU A 81 4.37 -14.79 2.83
N GLU A 82 4.49 -13.59 3.39
CA GLU A 82 3.43 -13.00 4.23
C GLU A 82 2.78 -11.76 3.61
N ILE A 83 3.52 -10.94 2.85
CA ILE A 83 2.99 -9.67 2.31
C ILE A 83 2.48 -9.78 0.88
N LEU A 84 3.26 -10.37 -0.04
CA LEU A 84 2.87 -10.50 -1.44
C LEU A 84 1.55 -11.24 -1.65
N PRO A 85 1.18 -12.28 -0.88
CA PRO A 85 -0.13 -12.92 -1.02
C PRO A 85 -1.30 -11.98 -0.73
N LEU A 86 -1.06 -10.84 -0.06
CA LEU A 86 -2.08 -9.80 0.17
C LEU A 86 -2.15 -8.78 -0.96
N CYS A 87 -1.19 -8.79 -1.88
CA CYS A 87 -1.11 -7.87 -3.01
C CYS A 87 -1.82 -8.41 -4.26
N ASP A 88 -2.38 -9.63 -4.23
CA ASP A 88 -3.16 -10.23 -5.32
C ASP A 88 -2.43 -10.14 -6.68
N ASP A 89 -1.15 -10.56 -6.70
CA ASP A 89 -0.25 -10.52 -7.87
C ASP A 89 -0.01 -9.14 -8.51
N HIS A 90 -0.44 -8.04 -7.87
CA HIS A 90 -0.19 -6.70 -8.38
C HIS A 90 1.24 -6.20 -8.14
N ILE A 91 1.99 -6.88 -7.27
CA ILE A 91 3.42 -6.69 -7.03
C ILE A 91 4.09 -8.07 -7.18
N GLN A 92 5.08 -8.17 -8.06
CA GLN A 92 5.74 -9.43 -8.37
C GLN A 92 6.88 -9.75 -7.39
N SER A 93 7.33 -11.02 -7.37
CA SER A 93 8.38 -11.49 -6.45
C SER A 93 9.75 -10.85 -6.66
N ASP A 94 10.01 -10.28 -7.83
CA ASP A 94 11.20 -9.51 -8.17
C ASP A 94 11.03 -7.99 -7.93
N GLU A 95 9.88 -7.56 -7.41
CA GLU A 95 9.51 -6.16 -7.21
C GLU A 95 9.36 -5.78 -5.73
N LEU A 96 9.90 -6.58 -4.80
CA LEU A 96 9.75 -6.43 -3.35
C LEU A 96 10.10 -5.03 -2.83
N ASP A 97 11.09 -4.38 -3.46
CA ASP A 97 11.51 -3.03 -3.09
C ASP A 97 10.42 -1.97 -3.27
N THR A 98 9.39 -2.25 -4.09
CA THR A 98 8.19 -1.41 -4.20
C THR A 98 7.56 -1.17 -2.83
N LEU A 99 7.46 -2.21 -2.01
CA LEU A 99 6.87 -2.15 -0.67
C LEU A 99 7.77 -1.32 0.28
N ARG A 100 9.08 -1.56 0.25
CA ARG A 100 10.05 -0.85 1.10
C ARG A 100 10.14 0.62 0.76
N HIS A 101 10.23 0.95 -0.53
CA HIS A 101 10.30 2.33 -1.00
C HIS A 101 9.02 3.09 -0.67
N SER A 102 7.85 2.47 -0.87
CA SER A 102 6.56 3.08 -0.54
C SER A 102 6.40 3.28 0.96
N ALA A 103 6.83 2.31 1.79
CA ALA A 103 6.86 2.45 3.25
C ALA A 103 7.83 3.57 3.70
N ALA A 104 9.01 3.66 3.09
CA ALA A 104 9.96 4.74 3.37
C ALA A 104 9.40 6.12 2.99
N ARG A 105 8.71 6.21 1.83
CA ARG A 105 8.02 7.42 1.38
C ARG A 105 6.91 7.81 2.34
N TYR A 106 6.09 6.86 2.78
CA TYR A 106 5.06 7.07 3.82
C TYR A 106 5.66 7.75 5.05
N LEU A 107 6.76 7.21 5.58
CA LEU A 107 7.41 7.75 6.78
C LEU A 107 7.96 9.17 6.57
N ARG A 108 8.50 9.48 5.38
CA ARG A 108 8.93 10.84 5.02
C ARG A 108 7.74 11.81 4.92
N ASN A 109 6.58 11.33 4.46
CA ASN A 109 5.38 12.15 4.35
C ASN A 109 4.76 12.46 5.74
N GLN A 110 4.94 11.59 6.74
CA GLN A 110 4.47 11.86 8.11
C GLN A 110 5.26 12.96 8.83
N THR A 111 6.54 13.14 8.49
CA THR A 111 7.45 14.04 9.22
C THR A 111 7.58 15.43 8.60
N ARG A 112 7.01 15.64 7.41
CA ARG A 112 7.05 16.92 6.70
C ARG A 112 5.72 17.65 6.90
N PRO A 113 5.72 18.89 7.43
CA PRO A 113 4.50 19.70 7.57
C PRO A 113 3.85 19.96 6.20
#